data_AF-A0A0A2ESJ7-F1
#
_entry.id   AF-A0A0A2ESJ7-F1
#
_cell.length_a   1.000
_cell.length_b   1.000
_cell.length_c   1.000
_cell.angle_alpha   90.00
_cell.angle_beta   90.00
_cell.angle_gamma   90.00
#
_symmetry.space_group_name_H-M   'P 1'
#
loop_
_entity.id
_entity.type
_entity.pdbx_description
1 polymer ?
#
loop_
_entity_poly.entity_id
_entity_poly.type
_entity_poly.pdbx_seq_one_letter_code
_entity_poly.pdbx_strand_id
1 'polypeptide(L)'
;MRYVTIQDFQNYGTIFENINKNDVLKTELAEYGYDETEIAKGKALYDDASQKLDLNKTETAEEKLAYDAFAKKFGELKKTYASDRKKVKIIYKDDDRTLSALAVKGVASIRTVALLDDMDTLYKQLQTNETLRN
;
A
#
# COMPACT_ATOMS: atom_id res chain seq x y z
N MET A 1 -25.69 12.80 -11.64
CA MET A 1 -24.56 13.56 -11.07
C MET A 1 -23.36 13.29 -11.97
N ARG A 2 -22.80 14.31 -12.63
CA ARG A 2 -21.65 14.14 -13.55
C ARG A 2 -20.37 14.16 -12.71
N TYR A 3 -19.56 13.11 -12.81
CA TYR A 3 -18.27 13.06 -12.14
C TYR A 3 -17.26 13.92 -12.91
N VAL A 4 -16.46 14.71 -12.19
CA VAL A 4 -15.32 15.43 -12.77
C VAL A 4 -14.23 14.42 -13.08
N THR A 5 -13.81 14.34 -14.33
CA THR A 5 -12.70 13.48 -14.75
C THR A 5 -11.35 14.17 -14.53
N ILE A 6 -10.24 13.41 -14.54
CA ILE A 6 -8.89 14.01 -14.52
C ILE A 6 -8.69 14.94 -15.72
N GLN A 7 -9.29 14.62 -16.86
CA GLN A 7 -9.24 15.49 -18.04
C GLN A 7 -10.00 16.80 -17.82
N ASP A 8 -11.19 16.75 -17.21
CA ASP A 8 -11.94 17.95 -16.84
C ASP A 8 -11.12 18.81 -15.85
N PHE A 9 -10.43 18.17 -14.91
CA PHE A 9 -9.56 18.83 -13.95
C PHE A 9 -8.39 19.57 -14.63
N GLN A 10 -7.69 18.92 -15.56
CA GLN A 10 -6.61 19.55 -16.33
C GLN A 10 -7.09 20.75 -17.15
N ASN A 11 -8.29 20.65 -17.73
CA ASN A 11 -8.89 21.73 -18.49
C ASN A 11 -9.14 22.98 -17.62
N TYR A 12 -9.47 22.82 -16.32
CA TYR A 12 -9.60 23.95 -15.40
C TYR A 12 -8.26 24.68 -15.19
N GLY A 13 -7.14 23.96 -15.14
CA GLY A 13 -5.81 24.57 -15.09
C GLY A 13 -5.54 25.47 -16.29
N THR A 14 -5.88 25.01 -17.49
CA THR A 14 -5.77 25.81 -18.72
C THR A 14 -6.65 27.06 -18.70
N ILE A 15 -7.84 26.99 -18.10
CA ILE A 15 -8.72 28.15 -17.94
C ILE A 15 -8.05 29.22 -17.07
N PHE A 16 -7.49 28.85 -15.91
CA PHE A 16 -6.80 29.81 -15.04
C PHE A 16 -5.54 30.40 -15.69
N GLU A 17 -4.78 29.61 -16.46
CA GLU A 17 -3.65 30.14 -17.23
C GLU A 17 -4.09 31.14 -18.29
N ASN A 18 -5.17 30.85 -19.02
CA ASN A 18 -5.67 31.71 -20.09
C ASN A 18 -6.23 33.02 -19.55
N ILE A 19 -6.97 32.98 -18.44
CA ILE A 19 -7.50 34.18 -17.76
C ILE A 19 -6.37 35.09 -17.29
N ASN A 20 -5.28 34.52 -16.76
CA ASN A 20 -4.12 35.31 -16.31
C ASN A 20 -3.31 35.93 -17.45
N LYS A 21 -3.42 35.41 -18.68
CA LYS A 21 -2.66 35.89 -19.85
C LYS A 21 -3.45 36.83 -20.76
N ASN A 22 -4.75 37.02 -20.52
CA ASN A 22 -5.63 37.78 -21.39
C ASN A 22 -6.56 38.72 -20.59
N ASP A 23 -6.19 39.99 -20.56
CA ASP A 23 -6.92 41.04 -19.84
C ASP A 23 -8.32 41.31 -20.41
N VAL A 24 -8.55 41.05 -21.70
CA VAL A 24 -9.87 41.17 -22.32
C VAL A 24 -10.81 40.11 -21.77
N LEU A 25 -10.36 38.86 -21.70
CA LEU A 25 -11.13 37.75 -21.08
C LEU A 25 -11.45 38.03 -19.62
N LYS A 26 -10.50 38.61 -18.88
CA LYS A 26 -10.68 38.95 -17.46
C LYS A 26 -11.75 40.03 -17.27
N THR A 27 -11.77 41.03 -18.15
CA THR A 27 -12.76 42.11 -18.14
C THR A 27 -14.16 41.59 -18.46
N GLU A 28 -14.28 40.77 -19.51
CA GLU A 28 -15.56 40.14 -19.89
C GLU A 28 -16.11 39.23 -18.77
N LEU A 29 -15.26 38.40 -18.17
CA LEU A 29 -15.66 37.49 -17.09
C LEU A 29 -16.17 38.24 -15.85
N ALA A 30 -15.62 39.42 -15.56
CA ALA A 30 -16.11 40.27 -14.48
C ALA A 30 -17.56 40.74 -14.69
N GLU A 31 -17.98 40.96 -15.94
CA GLU A 31 -19.37 41.33 -16.27
C GLU A 31 -20.37 40.18 -15.97
N TYR A 32 -19.89 38.93 -15.99
CA TYR A 32 -20.67 37.75 -15.62
C TYR A 32 -20.56 37.37 -14.13
N GLY A 33 -19.93 38.22 -13.31
CA GLY A 33 -19.77 38.00 -11.87
C GLY A 33 -18.55 37.17 -11.46
N TYR A 34 -17.66 36.86 -12.40
CA TYR A 34 -16.35 36.26 -12.12
C TYR A 34 -15.29 37.35 -12.05
N ASP A 35 -15.39 38.20 -11.04
CA ASP A 35 -14.35 39.20 -10.77
C ASP A 35 -13.05 38.55 -10.28
N GLU A 36 -12.02 39.36 -10.06
CA GLU A 36 -10.73 38.88 -9.55
C GLU A 36 -10.84 38.07 -8.26
N THR A 37 -11.79 38.42 -7.39
CA THR A 37 -11.96 37.73 -6.11
C THR A 37 -12.55 36.34 -6.30
N GLU A 38 -13.53 36.19 -7.20
CA GLU A 38 -14.15 34.90 -7.47
C GLU A 38 -13.22 33.97 -8.27
N ILE A 39 -12.46 34.54 -9.23
CA ILE A 39 -11.40 33.81 -9.94
C ILE A 39 -10.33 33.33 -8.97
N ALA A 40 -9.91 34.16 -8.01
CA ALA A 40 -8.92 33.78 -7.01
C ALA A 40 -9.42 32.65 -6.10
N LYS A 41 -10.69 32.66 -5.69
CA LYS A 41 -11.30 31.55 -4.92
C LYS A 41 -11.29 30.25 -5.71
N GLY A 42 -11.71 30.28 -6.97
CA GLY A 42 -11.69 29.11 -7.86
C GLY A 42 -10.27 28.57 -8.04
N LYS A 43 -9.29 29.46 -8.22
CA LYS A 43 -7.89 29.08 -8.35
C LYS A 43 -7.35 28.44 -7.08
N ALA A 44 -7.66 29.00 -5.90
CA ALA A 44 -7.23 28.43 -4.63
C ALA A 44 -7.76 27.00 -4.43
N LEU A 45 -9.02 26.74 -4.82
CA LEU A 45 -9.60 25.39 -4.78
C LEU A 45 -8.90 24.44 -5.77
N TYR A 46 -8.59 24.91 -6.98
CA TYR A 46 -7.85 24.13 -7.97
C TYR A 46 -6.43 23.79 -7.49
N ASP A 47 -5.72 24.76 -6.91
CA ASP A 47 -4.37 24.58 -6.42
C ASP A 47 -4.32 23.57 -5.26
N ASP A 48 -5.24 23.67 -4.30
CA ASP A 48 -5.39 22.70 -3.18
C ASP A 48 -5.70 21.28 -3.69
N ALA A 49 -6.64 21.17 -4.62
CA ALA A 49 -6.99 19.88 -5.22
C ALA A 49 -5.83 19.28 -6.01
N SER A 50 -5.06 20.10 -6.74
CA SER A 50 -3.88 19.67 -7.49
C SER A 50 -2.80 19.13 -6.55
N GLN A 51 -2.53 19.85 -5.46
CA GLN A 51 -1.57 19.43 -4.45
C GLN A 51 -1.96 18.09 -3.82
N LYS A 52 -3.23 17.92 -3.45
CA LYS A 52 -3.74 16.65 -2.89
C LYS A 52 -3.66 15.50 -3.87
N LEU A 53 -3.93 15.75 -5.15
CA LEU A 53 -3.82 14.74 -6.21
C LEU A 53 -2.37 14.27 -6.35
N ASP A 54 -1.41 15.19 -6.36
CA ASP A 54 0.00 14.87 -6.53
C ASP A 54 0.60 14.18 -5.29
N LEU A 55 0.17 14.59 -4.08
CA LEU A 55 0.47 13.87 -2.85
C LEU A 55 -0.04 12.42 -2.91
N ASN A 56 -1.31 12.23 -3.28
CA ASN A 56 -1.89 10.89 -3.38
C ASN A 56 -1.16 10.01 -4.41
N LYS A 57 -0.78 10.55 -5.58
CA LYS A 57 0.04 9.81 -6.56
C LYS A 57 1.36 9.34 -5.96
N THR A 58 1.99 10.20 -5.16
CA THR A 58 3.28 9.93 -4.51
C THR A 58 3.11 8.86 -3.43
N GLU A 59 2.14 9.04 -2.52
CA GLU A 59 1.81 8.08 -1.46
C GLU A 59 1.43 6.71 -2.04
N THR A 60 0.64 6.68 -3.11
CA THR A 60 0.27 5.43 -3.81
C THR A 60 1.51 4.73 -4.40
N ALA A 61 2.45 5.50 -4.97
CA ALA A 61 3.69 4.93 -5.50
C ALA A 61 4.58 4.37 -4.39
N GLU A 62 4.71 5.10 -3.28
CA GLU A 62 5.48 4.67 -2.10
C GLU A 62 4.87 3.44 -1.44
N GLU A 63 3.54 3.40 -1.27
CA GLU A 63 2.80 2.25 -0.75
C GLU A 63 3.06 1.01 -1.62
N LYS A 64 2.97 1.16 -2.94
CA LYS A 64 3.23 0.07 -3.88
C LYS A 64 4.67 -0.45 -3.77
N LEU A 65 5.66 0.43 -3.70
CA LEU A 65 7.06 0.05 -3.54
C LEU A 65 7.31 -0.67 -2.20
N ALA A 66 6.74 -0.17 -1.12
CA ALA A 66 6.83 -0.79 0.20
C ALA A 66 6.16 -2.17 0.23
N TYR A 67 4.97 -2.28 -0.36
CA TYR A 67 4.25 -3.55 -0.47
C TYR A 67 5.00 -4.56 -1.33
N ASP A 68 5.56 -4.14 -2.47
CA ASP A 68 6.35 -5.03 -3.35
C ASP A 68 7.58 -5.57 -2.61
N ALA A 69 8.27 -4.72 -1.84
CA ALA A 69 9.39 -5.12 -1.00
C ALA A 69 8.97 -6.14 0.07
N PHE A 70 7.87 -5.88 0.78
CA PHE A 70 7.29 -6.81 1.75
C PHE A 70 6.90 -8.14 1.12
N ALA A 71 6.16 -8.11 0.01
CA ALA A 71 5.66 -9.30 -0.68
C ALA A 71 6.81 -10.20 -1.15
N LYS A 72 7.90 -9.60 -1.65
CA LYS A 72 9.12 -10.33 -2.01
C LYS A 72 9.74 -11.03 -0.80
N LYS A 73 9.98 -10.28 0.29
CA LYS A 73 10.59 -10.83 1.51
C LYS A 73 9.73 -11.89 2.17
N PHE A 74 8.42 -11.69 2.21
CA PHE A 74 7.48 -12.66 2.74
C PHE A 74 7.42 -13.92 1.87
N GLY A 75 7.51 -13.78 0.54
CA GLY A 75 7.61 -14.91 -0.38
C GLY A 75 8.90 -15.72 -0.18
N GLU A 76 10.04 -15.06 0.02
CA GLU A 76 11.32 -15.69 0.37
C GLU A 76 11.19 -16.48 1.69
N LEU A 77 10.66 -15.85 2.74
CA LEU A 77 10.43 -16.48 4.05
C LEU A 77 9.52 -17.71 3.94
N LYS A 78 8.40 -17.61 3.19
CA LYS A 78 7.49 -18.74 2.98
C LYS A 78 8.17 -19.95 2.36
N LYS A 79 9.05 -19.75 1.37
CA LYS A 79 9.78 -20.83 0.71
C LYS A 79 10.72 -21.55 1.67
N THR A 80 11.46 -20.79 2.46
CA THR A 80 12.35 -21.31 3.49
C THR A 80 11.57 -22.10 4.54
N TYR A 81 10.54 -21.47 5.12
CA TYR A 81 9.66 -22.11 6.10
C TYR A 81 9.03 -23.40 5.57
N ALA A 82 8.53 -23.42 4.32
CA ALA A 82 7.95 -24.62 3.74
C ALA A 82 8.95 -25.79 3.65
N SER A 83 10.23 -25.49 3.43
CA SER A 83 11.30 -26.48 3.37
C SER A 83 11.67 -26.98 4.76
N ASP A 84 11.84 -26.06 5.72
CA ASP A 84 12.19 -26.39 7.10
C ASP A 84 11.07 -27.15 7.79
N ARG A 85 9.81 -26.72 7.63
CA ARG A 85 8.63 -27.41 8.12
C ARG A 85 8.57 -28.86 7.64
N LYS A 86 8.92 -29.14 6.37
CA LYS A 86 8.99 -30.51 5.86
C LYS A 86 10.05 -31.34 6.58
N LYS A 87 11.26 -30.79 6.78
CA LYS A 87 12.33 -31.48 7.52
C LYS A 87 11.90 -31.82 8.94
N VAL A 88 11.34 -30.85 9.66
CA VAL A 88 10.86 -31.04 11.04
C VAL A 88 9.77 -32.12 11.10
N LYS A 89 8.83 -32.12 10.14
CA LYS A 89 7.82 -33.17 10.05
C LYS A 89 8.40 -34.56 9.80
N ILE A 90 9.53 -34.67 9.10
CA ILE A 90 10.22 -35.94 8.86
C ILE A 90 10.97 -36.39 10.11
N ILE A 91 11.69 -35.49 10.77
CA ILE A 91 12.49 -35.78 11.98
C ILE A 91 11.58 -36.25 13.12
N TYR A 92 10.49 -35.53 13.38
CA TYR A 92 9.57 -35.81 14.49
C TYR A 92 8.30 -36.53 14.04
N LYS A 93 8.36 -37.31 12.94
CA LYS A 93 7.17 -37.94 12.33
C LYS A 93 6.35 -38.80 13.31
N ASP A 94 7.01 -39.40 14.30
CA ASP A 94 6.42 -40.28 15.31
C ASP A 94 6.23 -39.58 16.68
N ASP A 95 6.64 -38.31 16.80
CA ASP A 95 6.50 -37.51 18.01
C ASP A 95 5.48 -36.37 17.81
N ASP A 96 4.22 -36.76 17.97
CA ASP A 96 3.07 -35.89 17.84
C ASP A 96 3.08 -34.71 18.83
N ARG A 97 3.72 -34.86 19.99
CA ARG A 97 3.82 -33.80 21.00
C ARG A 97 4.78 -32.73 20.53
N THR A 98 5.95 -33.13 20.04
CA THR A 98 6.94 -32.20 19.47
C THR A 98 6.42 -31.50 18.22
N LEU A 99 5.74 -32.21 17.31
CA LEU A 99 5.11 -31.57 16.14
C LEU A 99 4.04 -30.53 16.51
N SER A 100 3.29 -30.77 17.58
CA SER A 100 2.29 -29.82 18.09
C SER A 100 2.95 -28.62 18.75
N ALA A 101 3.98 -28.84 19.58
CA ALA A 101 4.73 -27.78 20.25
C ALA A 101 5.45 -26.85 19.26
N LEU A 102 5.88 -27.38 18.11
CA LEU A 102 6.52 -26.63 17.03
C LEU A 102 5.54 -25.96 16.06
N ALA A 103 4.22 -26.06 16.27
CA ALA A 103 3.18 -25.55 15.36
C ALA A 103 3.27 -26.08 13.91
N VAL A 104 3.78 -27.30 13.73
CA VAL A 104 3.92 -27.93 12.39
C VAL A 104 3.05 -29.17 12.20
N LYS A 105 2.24 -29.52 13.21
CA LYS A 105 1.23 -30.57 13.10
C LYS A 105 0.16 -30.16 12.07
N GLY A 106 -0.25 -31.09 11.22
CA GLY A 106 -1.28 -30.84 10.20
C GLY A 106 -0.80 -29.98 9.02
N VAL A 107 -1.70 -29.12 8.53
CA VAL A 107 -1.52 -28.22 7.38
C VAL A 107 -1.12 -26.82 7.86
N ALA A 108 -0.29 -26.11 7.10
CA ALA A 108 0.10 -24.74 7.44
C ALA A 108 -1.08 -23.76 7.31
N SER A 109 -1.09 -22.73 8.13
CA SER A 109 -2.12 -21.70 8.10
C SER A 109 -2.18 -20.95 6.75
N ILE A 110 -3.40 -20.68 6.28
CA ILE A 110 -3.64 -19.96 5.01
C ILE A 110 -3.57 -18.44 5.22
N ARG A 111 -4.04 -17.95 6.37
CA ARG A 111 -4.07 -16.52 6.70
C ARG A 111 -2.65 -16.04 7.04
N THR A 112 -2.25 -14.90 6.49
CA THR A 112 -0.90 -14.34 6.67
C THR A 112 -0.49 -14.20 8.14
N VAL A 113 -1.36 -13.67 9.00
CA VAL A 113 -1.06 -13.50 10.44
C VAL A 113 -0.82 -14.85 11.11
N ALA A 114 -1.75 -15.79 10.96
CA ALA A 114 -1.59 -17.12 11.54
C ALA A 114 -0.36 -17.88 10.99
N LEU A 115 -0.02 -17.69 9.72
CA LEU A 115 1.19 -18.28 9.15
C LEU A 115 2.48 -17.66 9.72
N LEU A 116 2.48 -16.34 9.99
CA LEU A 116 3.59 -15.68 10.67
C LEU A 116 3.72 -16.18 12.11
N ASP A 117 2.62 -16.40 12.82
CA ASP A 117 2.63 -16.98 14.17
C ASP A 117 3.17 -18.42 14.18
N ASP A 118 2.78 -19.24 13.19
CA ASP A 118 3.30 -20.61 13.01
C ASP A 118 4.83 -20.59 12.74
N MET A 119 5.29 -19.65 11.90
CA MET A 119 6.72 -19.45 11.59
C MET A 119 7.50 -19.03 12.84
N ASP A 120 6.99 -18.03 13.55
CA ASP A 120 7.61 -17.48 14.76
C ASP A 120 7.72 -18.54 15.84
N THR A 121 6.65 -19.31 16.07
CA THR A 121 6.63 -20.43 17.01
C THR A 121 7.69 -21.47 16.64
N LEU A 122 7.74 -21.91 15.38
CA LEU A 122 8.73 -22.90 14.94
C LEU A 122 10.15 -22.41 15.22
N TYR A 123 10.52 -21.21 14.75
CA TYR A 123 11.89 -20.74 14.86
C TYR A 123 12.30 -20.39 16.29
N LYS A 124 11.39 -19.84 17.11
CA LYS A 124 11.66 -19.61 18.54
C LYS A 124 11.86 -20.92 19.28
N GLN A 125 11.01 -21.91 19.08
CA GLN A 125 11.12 -23.20 19.76
C GLN A 125 12.40 -23.96 19.36
N LEU A 126 12.82 -23.87 18.09
CA LEU A 126 14.11 -24.42 17.63
C LEU A 126 15.31 -23.65 18.18
N GLN A 127 15.18 -22.34 18.42
CA GLN A 127 16.26 -21.53 18.99
C GLN A 127 16.42 -21.74 20.50
N THR A 128 15.31 -21.87 21.23
CA THR A 128 15.29 -22.00 22.69
C THR A 128 15.60 -23.42 23.16
N ASN A 129 15.28 -24.46 22.38
CA ASN A 129 15.51 -25.85 22.76
C ASN A 129 16.63 -26.46 21.89
N GLU A 130 17.86 -26.45 22.41
CA GLU A 130 19.02 -27.03 21.72
C GLU A 130 18.83 -28.52 21.39
N THR A 131 18.08 -29.25 22.22
CA THR A 131 17.72 -30.66 22.00
C THR A 131 16.86 -30.89 20.75
N LEU A 132 16.25 -29.84 20.18
CA LEU A 132 15.43 -29.92 18.98
C LEU A 132 16.19 -29.56 17.68
N ARG A 133 17.47 -29.19 17.78
CA ARG A 133 18.31 -28.71 16.65
C ARG A 133 19.09 -29.82 15.92
N ASN A 134 18.80 -31.09 16.22
CA ASN A 134 19.53 -32.27 15.72
C ASN A 134 19.65 -32.32 14.20
#